data_AF-A0A960L910-F1
#
_entry.id   AF-A0A960L910-F1
#
_cell.length_a   1.000
_cell.length_b   1.000
_cell.length_c   1.000
_cell.angle_alpha   90.00
_cell.angle_beta   90.00
_cell.angle_gamma   90.00
#
_symmetry.space_group_name_H-M   'P 1'
#
loop_
_entity.id
_entity.type
_entity.pdbx_description
1 polymer ?
#
loop_
_entity_poly.entity_id
_entity_poly.type
_entity_poly.pdbx_seq_one_letter_code
_entity_poly.pdbx_strand_id
1 'polypeptide(L)'
;MRRRGARGFTVIEALVALSIVLLGLLLAVRMLLESRQLFLDAERRAQDPVVTVTLAQLRKDLGESSKTLTTSPIWTNGALALEGDPAGTVLYQQNDHDLVRSVLAADGTVKSSRTMLRPVADWRWRTVQSDLVDVEIEVELHDPVPRLRTTPAELKVKTRTLSLRVALRGFPRTRRW
;
A
#
# COMPACT_ATOMS: atom_id res chain seq x y z
N MET A 1 42.76 -14.84 -55.91
CA MET A 1 42.40 -14.75 -54.47
C MET A 1 42.55 -13.32 -53.99
N ARG A 2 41.46 -12.55 -53.85
CA ARG A 2 41.50 -11.18 -53.30
C ARG A 2 41.49 -11.25 -51.76
N ARG A 3 42.62 -10.99 -51.11
CA ARG A 3 42.69 -10.75 -49.66
C ARG A 3 41.99 -9.41 -49.39
N ARG A 4 40.78 -9.43 -48.82
CA ARG A 4 40.14 -8.24 -48.24
C ARG A 4 40.98 -7.82 -47.03
N GLY A 5 41.64 -6.66 -47.12
CA GLY A 5 42.42 -6.09 -46.02
C GLY A 5 41.51 -5.82 -44.82
N ALA A 6 41.90 -6.32 -43.65
CA ALA A 6 41.30 -5.94 -42.38
C ALA A 6 41.60 -4.45 -42.14
N ARG A 7 40.59 -3.59 -42.30
CA ARG A 7 40.69 -2.19 -41.85
C ARG A 7 40.61 -2.21 -40.32
N GLY A 8 41.65 -1.75 -39.65
CA GLY A 8 41.69 -1.62 -38.20
C GLY A 8 40.63 -0.64 -37.70
N PHE A 9 40.12 -0.89 -36.50
CA PHE A 9 39.18 0.00 -35.82
C PHE A 9 39.84 1.36 -35.54
N THR A 10 39.16 2.44 -35.89
CA THR A 10 39.60 3.80 -35.53
C THR A 10 39.33 4.07 -34.04
N VAL A 11 40.12 4.94 -33.42
CA VAL A 11 39.94 5.35 -32.01
C VAL A 11 38.54 5.91 -31.76
N ILE A 12 37.97 6.60 -32.76
CA ILE A 12 36.60 7.14 -32.69
C ILE A 12 35.58 6.01 -32.64
N GLU A 13 35.71 4.99 -33.48
CA GLU A 13 34.82 3.82 -33.45
C GLU A 13 34.91 3.08 -32.12
N ALA A 14 36.12 3.00 -31.52
CA ALA A 14 36.30 2.41 -30.18
C ALA A 14 35.61 3.25 -29.08
N LEU A 15 35.70 4.58 -29.14
CA LEU A 15 35.01 5.47 -28.19
C LEU A 15 33.49 5.39 -28.32
N VAL A 16 32.98 5.32 -29.56
CA VAL A 16 31.54 5.16 -29.81
C VAL A 16 31.07 3.80 -29.30
N ALA A 17 31.79 2.72 -29.57
CA ALA A 17 31.47 1.40 -29.05
C ALA A 17 31.48 1.38 -27.51
N LEU A 18 32.47 2.00 -26.88
CA LEU A 18 32.55 2.11 -25.41
C LEU A 18 31.36 2.89 -24.84
N SER A 19 30.97 3.99 -25.48
CA SER A 19 29.83 4.80 -25.05
C SER A 19 28.51 4.03 -25.14
N ILE A 20 28.32 3.25 -26.21
CA ILE A 20 27.14 2.39 -26.37
C ILE A 20 27.09 1.32 -25.27
N VAL A 21 28.23 0.68 -24.96
CA VAL A 21 28.32 -0.31 -23.87
C VAL A 21 27.99 0.31 -22.52
N LEU A 22 28.52 1.50 -22.22
CA LEU A 22 28.24 2.24 -20.98
C LEU A 22 26.75 2.56 -20.84
N LEU A 23 26.10 3.02 -21.91
CA LEU A 23 24.66 3.28 -21.92
C LEU A 23 23.85 2.00 -21.68
N GLY A 24 24.24 0.89 -22.30
CA GLY A 24 23.63 -0.42 -22.06
C GLY A 24 23.75 -0.87 -20.60
N LEU A 25 24.92 -0.68 -19.99
CA LEU A 25 25.15 -0.99 -18.58
C LEU A 25 24.30 -0.12 -17.65
N LEU A 26 24.20 1.18 -17.92
CA LEU A 26 23.34 2.08 -17.13
C LEU A 26 21.88 1.66 -17.19
N LEU A 27 21.39 1.26 -18.37
CA LEU A 27 20.03 0.76 -18.53
C LEU A 27 19.82 -0.56 -17.77
N ALA A 28 20.78 -1.48 -17.85
CA ALA A 28 20.72 -2.75 -17.12
C ALA A 28 20.69 -2.54 -15.59
N VAL A 29 21.51 -1.62 -15.06
CA VAL A 29 21.50 -1.25 -13.65
C VAL A 29 20.15 -0.70 -13.24
N ARG A 30 19.55 0.18 -14.05
CA ARG A 30 18.22 0.71 -13.77
C ARG A 30 17.16 -0.40 -13.73
N MET A 31 17.16 -1.30 -14.71
CA MET A 31 16.23 -2.43 -14.73
C MET A 31 16.43 -3.38 -13.52
N LEU A 32 17.68 -3.57 -13.09
CA LEU A 32 17.99 -4.36 -11.90
C LEU A 32 17.45 -3.71 -10.62
N LEU A 33 17.57 -2.38 -10.50
CA LEU A 33 17.03 -1.62 -9.37
C LEU A 33 15.49 -1.67 -9.35
N GLU A 34 14.84 -1.48 -10.50
CA GLU A 34 13.38 -1.60 -10.63
C GLU A 34 12.91 -3.01 -10.28
N SER A 35 13.61 -4.05 -10.75
CA SER A 35 13.31 -5.45 -10.43
C SER A 35 13.46 -5.75 -8.94
N ARG A 36 14.51 -5.23 -8.30
CA ARG A 36 14.71 -5.38 -6.85
C ARG A 36 13.57 -4.73 -6.05
N GLN A 37 13.10 -3.56 -6.48
CA GLN A 37 11.95 -2.91 -5.82
C GLN A 37 10.69 -3.75 -5.95
N LEU A 38 10.41 -4.28 -7.14
CA LEU A 38 9.27 -5.18 -7.35
C LEU A 38 9.36 -6.44 -6.50
N PHE A 39 10.56 -7.02 -6.36
CA PHE A 39 10.78 -8.18 -5.49
C PHE A 39 10.57 -7.87 -4.01
N LEU A 40 11.09 -6.75 -3.51
CA LEU A 40 10.88 -6.34 -2.12
C LEU A 40 9.42 -6.04 -1.82
N ASP A 41 8.71 -5.43 -2.78
CA ASP A 41 7.27 -5.20 -2.65
C ASP A 41 6.49 -6.51 -2.70
N ALA A 42 6.87 -7.45 -3.57
CA ALA A 42 6.26 -8.78 -3.62
C ALA A 42 6.52 -9.57 -2.33
N GLU A 43 7.74 -9.51 -1.79
CA GLU A 43 8.11 -10.14 -0.51
C GLU A 43 7.32 -9.53 0.65
N ARG A 44 7.20 -8.20 0.73
CA ARG A 44 6.36 -7.51 1.72
C ARG A 44 4.89 -7.91 1.61
N ARG A 45 4.37 -8.06 0.40
CA ARG A 45 3.00 -8.52 0.16
C ARG A 45 2.80 -10.00 0.50
N ALA A 46 3.83 -10.82 0.30
CA ALA A 46 3.82 -12.23 0.65
C ALA A 46 3.90 -12.45 2.17
N GLN A 47 4.61 -11.57 2.89
CA GLN A 47 4.71 -11.62 4.35
C GLN A 47 3.38 -11.30 5.05
N ASP A 48 2.56 -10.41 4.49
CA ASP A 48 1.25 -10.09 5.07
C ASP A 48 0.20 -9.73 3.98
N PRO A 49 -0.36 -10.75 3.30
CA PRO A 49 -1.32 -10.54 2.23
C PRO A 49 -2.63 -9.93 2.77
N VAL A 50 -2.99 -10.20 4.03
CA VAL A 50 -4.22 -9.71 4.66
C VAL A 50 -4.15 -8.20 4.87
N VAL A 51 -3.04 -7.69 5.40
CA VAL A 51 -2.80 -6.23 5.53
C VAL A 51 -2.86 -5.56 4.16
N THR A 52 -2.18 -6.12 3.16
CA THR A 52 -2.12 -5.53 1.82
C THR A 52 -3.51 -5.44 1.18
N VAL A 53 -4.29 -6.53 1.23
CA VAL A 53 -5.66 -6.57 0.69
C VAL A 53 -6.57 -5.62 1.46
N THR A 54 -6.44 -5.54 2.78
CA THR A 54 -7.22 -4.60 3.61
C THR A 54 -6.96 -3.15 3.23
N LEU A 55 -5.69 -2.75 3.13
CA LEU A 55 -5.34 -1.38 2.72
C LEU A 55 -5.80 -1.07 1.29
N ALA A 56 -5.72 -2.04 0.38
CA ALA A 56 -6.22 -1.88 -0.98
C ALA A 56 -7.74 -1.69 -1.01
N GLN A 57 -8.49 -2.50 -0.24
CA GLN A 57 -9.94 -2.38 -0.13
C GLN A 57 -10.37 -1.07 0.52
N LEU A 58 -9.71 -0.66 1.61
CA LEU A 58 -9.98 0.62 2.28
C LEU A 58 -9.70 1.80 1.34
N ARG A 59 -8.58 1.77 0.61
CA ARG A 59 -8.28 2.80 -0.41
C ARG A 59 -9.33 2.83 -1.51
N LYS A 60 -9.79 1.66 -1.96
CA LYS A 60 -10.86 1.56 -2.96
C LYS A 60 -12.16 2.19 -2.44
N ASP A 61 -12.60 1.80 -1.24
CA ASP A 61 -13.84 2.34 -0.67
C ASP A 61 -13.75 3.86 -0.46
N LEU A 62 -12.65 4.37 0.08
CA LEU A 62 -12.41 5.82 0.21
C LEU A 62 -12.40 6.52 -1.16
N GLY A 63 -11.75 5.94 -2.16
CA GLY A 63 -11.67 6.49 -3.51
C GLY A 63 -12.96 6.37 -4.34
N GLU A 64 -13.89 5.50 -3.96
CA GLU A 64 -15.21 5.35 -4.59
C GLU A 64 -16.29 6.17 -3.86
N SER A 65 -16.05 6.54 -2.61
CA SER A 65 -16.98 7.31 -1.79
C SER A 65 -17.07 8.77 -2.22
N SER A 66 -18.30 9.31 -2.23
CA SER A 66 -18.59 10.72 -2.53
C SER A 66 -18.30 11.63 -1.35
N LYS A 67 -18.59 11.16 -0.13
CA LYS A 67 -18.36 11.89 1.13
C LYS A 67 -18.18 10.94 2.31
N THR A 68 -17.60 11.49 3.37
CA THR A 68 -17.66 10.92 4.72
C THR A 68 -18.95 11.35 5.41
N LEU A 69 -19.70 10.40 5.97
CA LEU A 69 -20.90 10.70 6.78
C LEU A 69 -20.53 11.08 8.22
N THR A 70 -19.35 10.68 8.67
CA THR A 70 -18.77 11.07 9.95
C THR A 70 -17.52 11.90 9.66
N THR A 71 -17.45 13.12 10.19
CA THR A 71 -16.26 13.98 10.06
C THR A 71 -15.68 14.26 11.44
N SER A 72 -14.35 14.25 11.53
CA SER A 72 -13.64 14.59 12.76
C SER A 72 -12.32 15.26 12.41
N PRO A 73 -12.07 16.53 12.81
CA PRO A 73 -10.80 17.19 12.54
C PRO A 73 -9.66 16.66 13.42
N ILE A 74 -10.00 15.98 14.52
CA ILE A 74 -9.06 15.32 15.43
C ILE A 74 -9.04 13.81 15.17
N TRP A 75 -7.93 13.17 15.52
CA TRP A 75 -7.85 11.71 15.50
C TRP A 75 -8.92 11.10 16.42
N THR A 76 -9.68 10.15 15.88
CA THR A 76 -10.71 9.42 16.61
C THR A 76 -10.69 7.94 16.26
N ASN A 77 -11.03 7.11 17.25
CA ASN A 77 -11.17 5.67 17.11
C ASN A 77 -12.62 5.25 16.81
N GLY A 78 -13.51 6.24 16.64
CA GLY A 78 -14.91 6.01 16.29
C GLY A 78 -15.09 5.35 14.92
N ALA A 79 -16.32 4.96 14.62
CA ALA A 79 -16.62 4.37 13.33
C ALA A 79 -16.46 5.39 12.19
N LEU A 80 -15.84 4.96 11.09
CA LEU A 80 -15.71 5.72 9.86
C LEU A 80 -16.82 5.30 8.90
N ALA A 81 -17.83 6.15 8.74
CA ALA A 81 -18.92 5.94 7.81
C ALA A 81 -18.66 6.67 6.49
N LEU A 82 -18.71 5.93 5.38
CA LEU A 82 -18.49 6.41 4.02
C LEU A 82 -19.77 6.25 3.22
N GLU A 83 -20.17 7.27 2.48
CA GLU A 83 -21.27 7.15 1.52
C GLU A 83 -20.73 6.63 0.19
N GLY A 84 -21.08 5.39 -0.14
CA GLY A 84 -20.69 4.75 -1.39
C GLY A 84 -21.80 4.85 -2.45
N ASP A 85 -21.40 5.15 -3.68
CA ASP A 85 -22.27 5.11 -4.86
C ASP A 85 -21.86 3.90 -5.73
N PRO A 86 -22.72 2.89 -6.00
CA PRO A 86 -24.15 2.74 -5.67
C PRO A 86 -24.45 1.86 -4.43
N ALA A 87 -23.41 1.39 -3.72
CA ALA A 87 -23.50 0.25 -2.81
C ALA A 87 -24.10 0.54 -1.42
N GLY A 88 -24.43 1.81 -1.10
CA GLY A 88 -24.91 2.22 0.22
C GLY A 88 -23.78 2.71 1.12
N THR A 89 -24.03 2.74 2.43
CA THR A 89 -23.05 3.25 3.41
C THR A 89 -22.05 2.14 3.77
N VAL A 90 -20.76 2.41 3.63
CA VAL A 90 -19.69 1.51 4.11
C VAL A 90 -19.22 2.01 5.47
N LEU A 91 -19.26 1.14 6.47
CA LEU A 91 -18.84 1.44 7.84
C LEU A 91 -17.58 0.65 8.17
N TYR A 92 -16.56 1.35 8.65
CA TYR A 92 -15.36 0.76 9.23
C TYR A 92 -15.35 1.02 10.73
N GLN A 93 -15.17 -0.03 11.53
CA GLN A 93 -15.05 0.10 12.99
C GLN A 93 -14.13 -0.98 13.55
N GLN A 94 -13.46 -0.67 14.66
CA GLN A 94 -12.75 -1.67 15.45
C GLN A 94 -13.73 -2.29 16.45
N ASN A 95 -13.87 -3.62 16.38
CA ASN A 95 -14.59 -4.42 17.37
C ASN A 95 -13.54 -5.22 18.14
N ASP A 96 -13.32 -4.88 19.42
CA ASP A 96 -12.24 -5.42 20.23
C ASP A 96 -10.86 -5.22 19.58
N HIS A 97 -10.36 -6.24 18.88
CA HIS A 97 -9.07 -6.26 18.16
C HIS A 97 -9.23 -6.52 16.66
N ASP A 98 -10.44 -6.43 16.14
CA ASP A 98 -10.73 -6.78 14.75
C ASP A 98 -11.22 -5.52 14.03
N LEU A 99 -10.59 -5.18 12.91
CA LEU A 99 -11.13 -4.15 12.02
C LEU A 99 -12.22 -4.78 11.16
N VAL A 100 -13.44 -4.31 11.34
CA VAL A 100 -14.63 -4.83 10.65
C VAL A 100 -15.12 -3.80 9.63
N ARG A 101 -15.45 -4.30 8.44
CA ARG A 101 -16.13 -3.54 7.39
C ARG A 101 -17.57 -4.05 7.26
N SER A 102 -18.52 -3.15 7.39
CA SER A 102 -19.94 -3.42 7.18
C SER A 102 -20.47 -2.59 6.01
N VAL A 103 -21.43 -3.13 5.27
CA VAL A 103 -22.21 -2.39 4.26
C VAL A 103 -23.62 -2.28 4.78
N LEU A 104 -24.10 -1.05 4.90
CA LEU A 104 -25.44 -0.72 5.36
C LEU A 104 -26.34 -0.42 4.16
N ALA A 105 -27.59 -0.86 4.25
CA ALA A 105 -28.67 -0.42 3.39
C ALA A 105 -29.08 1.03 3.72
N ALA A 106 -29.94 1.62 2.89
CA ALA A 106 -30.45 2.97 3.09
C ALA A 106 -31.29 3.11 4.39
N ASP A 107 -31.89 2.02 4.87
CA ASP A 107 -32.62 1.96 6.14
C ASP A 107 -31.71 1.74 7.37
N GLY A 108 -30.39 1.69 7.17
CA GLY A 108 -29.39 1.46 8.22
C GLY A 108 -29.17 -0.01 8.56
N THR A 109 -29.88 -0.95 7.94
CA THR A 109 -29.68 -2.39 8.19
C THR A 109 -28.36 -2.89 7.61
N VAL A 110 -27.69 -3.80 8.32
CA VAL A 110 -26.43 -4.40 7.86
C VAL A 110 -26.72 -5.41 6.74
N LYS A 111 -26.35 -5.08 5.50
CA LYS A 111 -26.42 -6.01 4.36
C LYS A 111 -25.29 -7.04 4.38
N SER A 112 -24.10 -6.62 4.77
CA SER A 112 -22.94 -7.49 4.88
C SER A 112 -21.99 -6.98 5.94
N SER A 113 -21.28 -7.89 6.60
CA SER A 113 -20.21 -7.57 7.55
C SER A 113 -19.07 -8.56 7.36
N ARG A 114 -17.85 -8.07 7.38
CA ARG A 114 -16.64 -8.87 7.18
C ARG A 114 -15.50 -8.33 8.04
N THR A 115 -14.84 -9.20 8.78
CA THR A 115 -13.54 -8.90 9.40
C THR A 115 -12.49 -8.73 8.31
N MET A 116 -11.88 -7.55 8.28
CA MET A 116 -10.85 -7.18 7.32
C MET A 116 -9.46 -7.55 7.84
N LEU A 117 -9.20 -7.25 9.11
CA LEU A 117 -7.88 -7.39 9.70
C LEU A 117 -7.96 -7.81 11.16
N ARG A 118 -7.04 -8.71 11.57
CA ARG A 118 -6.92 -9.24 12.92
C ARG A 118 -5.48 -9.75 13.17
N PRO A 119 -4.86 -9.48 14.34
CA PRO A 119 -5.28 -8.49 15.33
C PRO A 119 -4.91 -7.06 14.90
N VAL A 120 -5.71 -6.09 15.36
CA VAL A 120 -5.46 -4.65 15.25
C VAL A 120 -5.27 -4.11 16.65
N ALA A 121 -4.11 -3.50 16.87
CA ALA A 121 -3.76 -2.86 18.15
C ALA A 121 -4.51 -1.55 18.31
N ASP A 122 -4.51 -0.72 17.26
CA ASP A 122 -5.16 0.59 17.25
C ASP A 122 -5.72 0.91 15.86
N TRP A 123 -6.85 1.60 15.84
CA TRP A 123 -7.50 2.14 14.65
C TRP A 123 -7.87 3.58 14.94
N ARG A 124 -7.42 4.49 14.10
CA ARG A 124 -7.84 5.89 14.17
C ARG A 124 -7.89 6.55 12.82
N TRP A 125 -8.76 7.52 12.71
CA TRP A 125 -8.90 8.31 11.49
C TRP A 125 -9.20 9.77 11.83
N ARG A 126 -9.02 10.64 10.84
CA ARG A 126 -9.45 12.03 10.88
C ARG A 126 -9.74 12.54 9.47
N THR A 127 -10.60 13.54 9.40
CA THR A 127 -10.87 14.34 8.21
C THR A 127 -9.90 15.52 8.20
N VAL A 128 -9.00 15.56 7.24
CA VAL A 128 -8.02 16.65 7.08
C VAL A 128 -8.63 17.82 6.32
N GLN A 129 -9.41 17.50 5.29
CA GLN A 129 -10.22 18.42 4.48
C GLN A 129 -11.55 17.73 4.17
N SER A 130 -12.56 18.46 3.68
CA SER A 130 -13.89 17.89 3.38
C SER A 130 -13.86 16.65 2.48
N ASP A 131 -12.80 16.49 1.69
CA ASP A 131 -12.56 15.44 0.72
C ASP A 131 -11.30 14.62 1.02
N LEU A 132 -10.63 14.82 2.17
CA LEU A 132 -9.38 14.14 2.48
C LEU A 132 -9.46 13.46 3.84
N VAL A 133 -9.24 12.15 3.85
CA VAL A 133 -9.26 11.32 5.05
C VAL A 133 -7.87 10.75 5.29
N ASP A 134 -7.40 10.92 6.52
CA ASP A 134 -6.23 10.24 7.07
C ASP A 134 -6.69 9.07 7.93
N VAL A 135 -6.08 7.92 7.72
CA VAL A 135 -6.34 6.69 8.47
C VAL A 135 -5.01 6.13 8.95
N GLU A 136 -4.97 5.71 10.20
CA GLU A 136 -3.87 4.97 10.80
C GLU A 136 -4.39 3.67 11.41
N ILE A 137 -3.71 2.58 11.05
CA ILE A 137 -3.96 1.24 11.58
C ILE A 137 -2.65 0.76 12.19
N GLU A 138 -2.68 0.38 13.46
CA GLU A 138 -1.56 -0.27 14.12
C GLU A 138 -1.82 -1.78 14.20
N VAL A 139 -0.90 -2.57 13.67
CA VAL A 139 -0.98 -4.04 13.66
C VAL A 139 0.15 -4.66 14.46
N GLU A 140 -0.17 -5.73 15.18
CA GLU A 140 0.84 -6.57 15.82
C GLU A 140 1.27 -7.67 14.85
N LEU A 141 2.53 -7.63 14.43
CA LEU A 141 3.10 -8.66 13.59
C LEU A 141 3.72 -9.73 14.48
N HIS A 142 3.23 -10.95 14.32
CA HIS A 142 3.91 -12.14 14.84
C HIS A 142 4.98 -12.55 13.83
N ASP A 143 6.24 -12.62 14.26
CA ASP A 143 7.35 -13.07 13.42
C ASP A 143 7.15 -14.57 13.12
N PRO A 144 6.89 -14.99 11.87
CA PRO A 144 6.45 -16.36 11.57
C PRO A 144 7.59 -17.39 11.64
N VAL A 145 8.83 -16.97 11.95
CA VAL A 145 9.99 -17.87 11.98
C VAL A 145 10.39 -18.14 13.44
N PRO A 146 10.03 -19.29 14.01
CA PRO A 146 10.76 -19.80 15.17
C PRO A 146 12.18 -20.08 14.69
N ARG A 147 13.13 -19.19 15.00
CA ARG A 147 14.55 -19.46 14.77
C ARG A 147 14.88 -20.71 15.59
N LEU A 148 15.17 -21.82 14.91
CA LEU A 148 15.70 -23.03 15.53
C LEU A 148 16.89 -22.60 16.41
N ARG A 149 16.75 -22.71 17.74
CA ARG A 149 17.61 -22.17 18.82
C ARG A 149 17.34 -20.74 19.31
N THR A 150 16.10 -20.39 19.62
CA THR A 150 15.84 -19.37 20.65
C THR A 150 15.34 -20.03 21.92
N THR A 151 16.11 -19.85 23.01
CA THR A 151 15.69 -20.05 24.39
C THR A 151 14.30 -19.43 24.60
N PRO A 152 13.39 -20.03 25.38
CA PRO A 152 11.97 -19.65 25.46
C PRO A 152 11.67 -18.30 26.15
N ALA A 153 12.61 -17.34 26.19
CA ALA A 153 12.50 -16.18 27.07
C ALA A 153 11.85 -14.94 26.47
N GLU A 154 11.90 -14.66 25.16
CA GLU A 154 11.32 -13.40 24.63
C GLU A 154 10.84 -13.53 23.18
N LEU A 155 9.56 -13.89 22.99
CA LEU A 155 8.85 -13.54 21.75
C LEU A 155 8.65 -12.02 21.75
N LYS A 156 9.53 -11.28 21.08
CA LYS A 156 9.34 -9.84 20.85
C LYS A 156 8.20 -9.65 19.85
N VAL A 157 7.04 -9.24 20.34
CA VAL A 157 5.95 -8.74 19.50
C VAL A 157 6.45 -7.49 18.79
N LYS A 158 6.40 -7.49 17.45
CA LYS A 158 6.81 -6.35 16.64
C LYS A 158 5.56 -5.62 16.17
N THR A 159 5.36 -4.40 16.67
CA THR A 159 4.25 -3.57 16.21
C THR A 159 4.63 -2.80 14.95
N ARG A 160 3.67 -2.63 14.04
CA ARG A 160 3.83 -1.86 12.80
C ARG A 160 2.65 -0.92 12.62
N THR A 161 2.93 0.37 12.53
CA THR A 161 1.94 1.39 12.15
C THR A 161 1.85 1.49 10.64
N LEU A 162 0.61 1.53 10.13
CA LEU A 162 0.26 1.67 8.72
C LEU A 162 -0.55 2.95 8.56
N SER A 163 -0.02 3.91 7.81
CA SER A 163 -0.71 5.17 7.53
C SER A 163 -1.22 5.20 6.10
N LEU A 164 -2.46 5.64 5.92
CA LEU A 164 -3.13 5.76 4.65
C LEU A 164 -3.80 7.13 4.56
N ARG A 165 -3.39 7.94 3.57
CA ARG A 165 -4.01 9.22 3.23
C ARG A 165 -4.68 9.11 1.86
N VAL A 166 -5.99 9.37 1.78
CA VAL A 166 -6.77 9.21 0.53
C VAL A 166 -7.75 10.36 0.34
N ALA A 167 -7.76 10.92 -0.87
CA ALA A 167 -8.77 11.86 -1.30
C ALA A 167 -10.02 11.13 -1.83
N LEU A 168 -11.20 11.60 -1.44
CA LEU A 168 -12.52 11.10 -1.83
C LEU A 168 -12.84 11.44 -3.29
N ARG A 169 -13.79 10.71 -3.88
CA ARG A 169 -14.22 10.92 -5.27
C ARG A 169 -15.02 12.21 -5.41
N GLY A 170 -14.86 12.92 -6.51
CA GLY A 170 -15.70 14.07 -6.87
C GLY A 170 -15.08 15.45 -6.60
N PHE A 171 -13.91 15.51 -5.97
CA PHE A 171 -13.14 16.75 -5.87
C PHE A 171 -12.01 16.80 -6.91
N PRO A 172 -11.80 17.96 -7.56
CA PRO A 172 -10.73 18.11 -8.53
C PRO A 172 -9.39 17.86 -7.81
N ARG A 173 -8.66 16.83 -8.24
CA ARG A 173 -7.30 16.53 -7.76
C ARG A 173 -6.41 17.74 -7.99
N THR A 174 -6.31 18.63 -7.00
CA THR A 174 -5.28 19.65 -6.95
C THR A 174 -3.97 18.92 -6.69
N ARG A 175 -3.25 18.66 -7.79
CA ARG A 175 -1.90 18.07 -7.77
C ARG A 175 -0.93 19.00 -7.04
N ARG A 176 -0.87 18.95 -5.71
CA ARG A 176 0.31 19.32 -4.90
C ARG A 176 0.28 18.52 -3.61
N TRP A 177 0.98 17.39 -3.59
CA TRP A 177 1.40 16.65 -2.40
C TRP A 177 2.87 16.31 -2.59
#